data_AF-A0AAI8FDP6-F1
#
_entry.id   AF-A0AAI8FDP6-F1
#
_cell.length_a   1.000
_cell.length_b   1.000
_cell.length_c   1.000
_cell.angle_alpha   90.00
_cell.angle_beta   90.00
_cell.angle_gamma   90.00
#
_symmetry.space_group_name_H-M   'P 1'
#
loop_
_entity.id
_entity.type
_entity.pdbx_description
1 polymer ?
#
loop_
_entity_poly.entity_id
_entity_poly.type
_entity_poly.pdbx_seq_one_letter_code
_entity_poly.pdbx_strand_id
1 'polypeptide(L)'
;MSGLDWAIIVIYLVAILGIGLLFWWLQKRSKQTGSTKHFFTGGGKNLVWVVGISIFATITSSLFFLNSPGTVMGSRWAWIDTNIAIIAMIPVVIKWVIPFYIRMKESTAYSFLENRFHYSLRAVNSLSFIIFQIFRVAVVLFVPTVALSIIIDIDSIVIFYYWISNSYNYHNRWI
;
A
#
# COMPACT_ATOMS: atom_id res chain seq x y z
N MET A 1 10.30 8.75 -26.07
CA MET A 1 11.14 8.11 -25.05
C MET A 1 12.29 7.40 -25.74
N SER A 2 13.49 7.46 -25.17
CA SER A 2 14.67 6.76 -25.72
C SER A 2 14.54 5.25 -25.50
N GLY A 3 15.25 4.43 -26.28
CA GLY A 3 15.31 2.96 -26.05
C GLY A 3 15.89 2.58 -24.68
N LEU A 4 16.68 3.48 -24.08
CA LEU A 4 17.26 3.31 -22.75
C LEU A 4 16.19 3.46 -21.65
N ASP A 5 15.21 4.35 -21.84
CA ASP A 5 14.11 4.56 -20.89
C ASP A 5 13.28 3.27 -20.75
N TRP A 6 12.98 2.62 -21.88
CA TRP A 6 12.27 1.34 -21.91
C TRP A 6 13.05 0.22 -21.21
N ALA A 7 14.37 0.16 -21.42
CA ALA A 7 15.21 -0.83 -20.76
C ALA A 7 15.16 -0.67 -19.23
N ILE A 8 15.23 0.56 -18.73
CA ILE A 8 15.14 0.84 -17.28
C ILE A 8 13.77 0.40 -16.72
N ILE A 9 12.67 0.71 -17.41
CA ILE A 9 11.33 0.33 -16.98
C ILE A 9 11.20 -1.20 -16.88
N VAL A 10 11.66 -1.93 -17.90
CA VAL A 10 11.59 -3.40 -17.93
C VAL A 10 12.44 -3.99 -16.80
N ILE A 11 13.68 -3.51 -16.61
CA ILE A 11 14.55 -3.99 -15.54
C ILE A 11 13.91 -3.76 -14.16
N TYR A 12 13.31 -2.58 -13.94
CA TYR A 12 12.63 -2.25 -12.69
C TYR A 12 11.44 -3.17 -12.41
N LEU A 13 10.59 -3.41 -13.42
CA LEU A 13 9.44 -4.32 -13.30
C LEU A 13 9.88 -5.76 -13.01
N VAL A 14 10.90 -6.24 -13.71
CA VAL A 14 11.46 -7.58 -13.49
C VAL A 14 12.07 -7.70 -12.10
N ALA A 15 12.77 -6.67 -11.61
CA ALA A 15 13.34 -6.67 -10.27
C ALA A 15 12.26 -6.79 -9.17
N ILE A 16 11.17 -6.02 -9.29
CA ILE A 16 10.05 -6.08 -8.32
C ILE A 16 9.36 -7.45 -8.36
N LEU A 17 9.07 -7.96 -9.55
CA LEU A 17 8.49 -9.29 -9.71
C LEU A 17 9.42 -10.37 -9.16
N GLY A 18 10.73 -10.26 -9.42
CA GLY A 18 11.76 -11.14 -8.89
C GLY A 18 11.77 -11.16 -7.36
N ILE A 19 11.74 -10.00 -6.72
CA ILE A 19 11.65 -9.90 -5.25
C ILE A 19 10.38 -10.58 -4.74
N GLY A 20 9.22 -10.34 -5.36
CA GLY A 20 7.96 -10.98 -4.98
C GLY A 20 8.00 -12.51 -5.09
N LEU A 21 8.55 -13.03 -6.18
CA LEU A 21 8.73 -14.47 -6.40
C LEU A 21 9.74 -15.09 -5.44
N LEU A 22 10.82 -14.38 -5.12
CA LEU A 22 11.80 -14.81 -4.11
C LEU A 22 11.13 -14.94 -2.72
N PHE A 23 10.34 -13.95 -2.30
CA PHE A 23 9.62 -14.00 -1.03
C PHE A 23 8.58 -15.13 -1.00
N TRP A 24 7.84 -15.33 -2.09
CA TRP A 24 6.91 -16.45 -2.22
C TRP A 24 7.63 -17.79 -2.12
N TRP A 25 8.76 -17.95 -2.80
CA TRP A 25 9.56 -19.17 -2.78
C TRP A 25 10.18 -19.45 -1.40
N LEU A 26 10.69 -18.40 -0.73
CA LEU A 26 11.22 -18.48 0.64
C LEU A 26 10.12 -18.86 1.64
N GLN A 27 8.92 -18.29 1.52
CA GLN A 27 7.78 -18.65 2.37
C GLN A 27 7.32 -20.09 2.10
N LYS A 28 7.34 -20.56 0.85
CA LYS A 28 6.99 -21.93 0.49
C LYS A 28 8.00 -22.97 1.03
N ARG A 29 9.29 -22.59 1.14
CA ARG A 29 10.33 -23.43 1.77
C ARG A 29 10.24 -23.45 3.30
N SER A 30 9.75 -22.38 3.91
CA SER A 30 9.46 -22.37 5.33
C SER A 30 8.19 -23.18 5.60
N LYS A 31 8.33 -24.38 6.20
CA LYS A 31 7.24 -25.27 6.64
C LYS A 31 6.29 -24.65 7.70
N GLN A 32 6.27 -23.33 7.86
CA GLN A 32 5.40 -22.57 8.77
C GLN A 32 4.13 -22.05 8.09
N THR A 33 3.72 -22.69 7.00
CA THR A 33 2.60 -22.32 6.13
C THR A 33 1.21 -22.49 6.78
N GLY A 34 1.13 -22.95 8.03
CA GLY A 34 -0.14 -23.35 8.66
C GLY A 34 -0.86 -22.28 9.48
N SER A 35 -0.22 -21.16 9.84
CA SER A 35 -0.87 -20.17 10.72
C SER A 35 -1.02 -18.82 10.03
N THR A 36 -2.28 -18.45 9.73
CA THR A 36 -2.71 -17.12 9.28
C THR A 36 -2.04 -15.99 10.08
N LYS A 37 -1.81 -16.21 11.37
CA LYS A 37 -1.14 -15.27 12.26
C LYS A 37 0.32 -15.00 11.86
N HIS A 38 1.03 -15.99 11.34
CA HIS A 38 2.43 -15.88 10.93
C HIS A 38 2.60 -15.05 9.64
N PHE A 39 1.61 -15.08 8.75
CA PHE A 39 1.56 -14.24 7.55
C PHE A 39 1.34 -12.77 7.90
N PHE A 40 0.37 -12.47 8.78
CA PHE A 40 0.06 -11.10 9.17
C PHE A 40 1.07 -10.46 10.14
N THR A 41 1.75 -11.26 10.97
CA THR A 41 2.70 -10.75 11.98
C THR A 41 4.17 -10.92 11.56
N GLY A 42 4.44 -11.57 10.43
CA GLY A 42 5.80 -11.84 9.94
C GLY A 42 6.67 -12.68 10.88
N GLY A 43 6.06 -13.44 11.80
CA GLY A 43 6.79 -14.25 12.78
C GLY A 43 7.38 -13.49 13.97
N GLY A 44 6.99 -12.23 14.19
CA GLY A 44 7.28 -11.48 15.41
C GLY A 44 8.75 -11.06 15.63
N LYS A 45 9.66 -11.38 14.70
CA LYS A 45 11.10 -11.01 14.75
C LYS A 45 11.51 -10.06 13.62
N ASN A 46 10.66 -9.09 13.30
CA ASN A 46 10.98 -8.11 12.26
C ASN A 46 11.88 -7.00 12.82
N LEU A 47 12.92 -6.64 12.07
CA LEU A 47 13.77 -5.50 12.38
C LEU A 47 12.93 -4.21 12.38
N VAL A 48 13.06 -3.39 13.42
CA VAL A 48 12.24 -2.18 13.62
C VAL A 48 12.35 -1.22 12.43
N TRP A 49 13.54 -1.07 11.85
CA TRP A 49 13.75 -0.22 10.68
C TRP A 49 13.05 -0.75 9.43
N VAL A 50 12.95 -2.08 9.24
CA VAL A 50 12.22 -2.69 8.11
C VAL A 50 10.73 -2.39 8.23
N VAL A 51 10.17 -2.49 9.44
CA VAL A 51 8.77 -2.13 9.70
C VAL A 51 8.54 -0.64 9.44
N GLY A 52 9.45 0.23 9.87
CA GLY A 52 9.38 1.67 9.61
C GLY A 52 9.38 2.00 8.12
N ILE A 53 10.29 1.40 7.35
CA ILE A 53 10.35 1.58 5.89
C ILE A 53 9.07 1.08 5.22
N SER A 54 8.50 -0.05 5.67
CA SER A 54 7.25 -0.58 5.14
C SER A 54 6.05 0.35 5.39
N ILE A 55 5.94 0.92 6.60
CA ILE A 55 4.91 1.91 6.92
C ILE A 55 5.09 3.15 6.04
N PHE A 56 6.33 3.63 5.89
CA PHE A 56 6.64 4.77 5.03
C PHE A 56 6.32 4.51 3.55
N ALA A 57 6.63 3.32 3.05
CA ALA A 57 6.29 2.90 1.69
C ALA A 57 4.77 2.80 1.49
N THR A 58 4.01 2.43 2.53
CA THR A 58 2.54 2.32 2.45
C THR A 58 1.86 3.69 2.37
N ILE A 59 2.37 4.69 3.10
CA ILE A 59 1.84 6.06 3.06
C ILE A 59 2.25 6.79 1.78
N THR A 60 3.42 6.45 1.23
CA THR A 60 3.95 7.04 0.00
C THR A 60 3.29 6.40 -1.21
N SER A 61 2.42 7.15 -1.89
CA SER A 61 1.72 6.69 -3.09
C SER A 61 2.02 7.59 -4.29
N SER A 62 1.68 7.14 -5.50
CA SER A 62 1.81 7.95 -6.72
C SER A 62 1.07 9.28 -6.62
N LEU A 63 -0.08 9.31 -5.92
CA LEU A 63 -0.82 10.54 -5.65
C LEU A 63 -0.01 11.53 -4.80
N PHE A 64 0.70 11.04 -3.78
CA PHE A 64 1.57 11.88 -2.95
C PHE A 64 2.69 12.51 -3.78
N PHE A 65 3.33 11.73 -4.67
CA PHE A 65 4.38 12.24 -5.55
C PHE A 65 3.90 13.32 -6.51
N LEU A 66 2.71 13.17 -7.09
CA LEU A 66 2.13 14.17 -7.99
C LEU A 66 1.60 15.42 -7.25
N ASN A 67 1.05 15.24 -6.04
CA ASN A 67 0.49 16.36 -5.27
C ASN A 67 1.57 17.24 -4.61
N SER A 68 2.71 16.64 -4.26
CA SER A 68 3.82 17.35 -3.60
C SER A 68 4.29 18.61 -4.36
N PRO A 69 4.65 18.57 -5.65
CA PRO A 69 5.05 19.79 -6.37
C PRO A 69 3.91 20.80 -6.52
N GLY A 70 2.67 20.34 -6.76
CA GLY A 70 1.51 21.23 -6.93
C GLY A 70 1.20 22.04 -5.66
N THR A 71 1.32 21.40 -4.49
CA THR A 71 1.11 22.05 -3.19
C THR A 71 2.24 23.00 -2.81
N VAL A 72 3.49 22.65 -3.12
CA VAL A 72 4.64 23.54 -2.89
C VAL A 72 4.59 24.78 -3.79
N MET A 73 4.13 24.67 -5.03
CA MET A 73 3.99 25.80 -5.95
C MET A 73 2.84 26.75 -5.55
N GLY A 74 1.71 26.22 -5.08
CA GLY A 74 0.56 27.02 -4.67
C GLY A 74 0.69 27.63 -3.26
N SER A 75 1.16 26.85 -2.29
CA SER A 75 1.19 27.22 -0.86
C SER A 75 2.40 26.63 -0.15
N ARG A 76 3.57 27.29 -0.32
CA ARG A 76 4.86 26.86 0.26
C ARG A 76 4.80 26.60 1.77
N TRP A 77 4.12 27.47 2.52
CA TRP A 77 4.06 27.39 3.98
C TRP A 77 3.21 26.24 4.49
N ALA A 78 2.02 26.03 3.91
CA ALA A 78 1.11 24.94 4.31
C ALA A 78 1.73 23.54 4.12
N TRP A 79 2.57 23.37 3.09
CA TRP A 79 3.27 22.11 2.85
C TRP A 79 4.30 21.81 3.96
N ILE A 80 5.05 22.82 4.40
CA ILE A 80 6.03 22.68 5.48
C ILE A 80 5.33 22.41 6.81
N ASP A 81 4.27 23.15 7.12
CA ASP A 81 3.50 23.02 8.36
C ASP A 81 2.94 21.60 8.54
N THR A 82 2.42 21.02 7.45
CA THR A 82 1.88 19.65 7.45
C THR A 82 2.97 18.61 7.72
N ASN A 83 4.16 18.75 7.12
CA ASN A 83 5.26 17.82 7.33
C ASN A 83 5.84 17.91 8.74
N ILE A 84 5.98 19.12 9.29
CA ILE A 84 6.42 19.33 10.67
C ILE A 84 5.42 18.72 11.66
N ALA A 85 4.11 18.89 11.43
CA ALA A 85 3.09 18.29 12.27
C ALA A 85 3.17 16.75 12.30
N ILE A 86 3.43 16.12 11.14
CA ILE A 86 3.64 14.66 11.06
C ILE A 86 4.85 14.24 11.89
N ILE A 87 5.99 14.93 11.75
CA ILE A 87 7.21 14.62 12.52
C ILE A 87 6.97 14.81 14.02
N ALA A 88 6.29 15.89 14.41
CA ALA A 88 5.96 16.18 15.80
C ALA A 88 5.01 15.14 16.42
N MET A 89 4.19 14.45 15.61
CA MET A 89 3.29 13.41 16.08
C MET A 89 4.02 12.07 16.34
N ILE A 90 5.18 11.82 15.73
CA ILE A 90 5.92 10.56 15.84
C ILE A 90 6.22 10.17 17.30
N PRO A 91 6.78 11.05 18.17
CA PRO A 91 7.04 10.71 19.57
C PRO A 91 5.76 10.34 20.34
N VAL A 92 4.63 10.98 20.03
CA VAL A 92 3.34 10.69 20.66
C VAL A 92 2.86 9.28 20.28
N VAL A 93 2.96 8.94 18.98
CA VAL A 93 2.59 7.61 18.48
C VAL A 93 3.47 6.53 19.11
N ILE A 94 4.79 6.74 19.17
CA ILE A 94 5.73 5.77 19.76
C ILE A 94 5.47 5.56 21.25
N LYS A 95 5.19 6.63 22.01
CA LYS A 95 5.03 6.55 23.46
C LYS A 95 3.66 6.02 23.89
N TRP A 96 2.59 6.34 23.17
CA TRP A 96 1.23 6.07 23.62
C TRP A 96 0.51 5.03 22.74
N VAL A 97 0.59 5.17 21.43
CA VAL A 97 -0.19 4.36 20.48
C VAL A 97 0.42 2.98 20.29
N ILE A 98 1.72 2.90 20.01
CA ILE A 98 2.40 1.61 19.77
C ILE A 98 2.30 0.66 20.99
N PRO A 99 2.60 1.09 22.24
CA PRO A 99 2.54 0.20 23.39
C PRO A 99 1.12 -0.27 23.70
N PHE A 100 0.12 0.58 23.42
CA PHE A 100 -1.28 0.23 23.55
C PHE A 100 -1.65 -0.94 22.63
N TYR A 101 -1.29 -0.88 21.34
CA TYR A 101 -1.57 -1.96 20.40
C TYR A 101 -0.78 -3.25 20.66
N ILE A 102 0.49 -3.15 21.07
CA ILE A 102 1.31 -4.35 21.37
C ILE A 102 0.74 -5.14 22.56
N ARG A 103 0.18 -4.46 23.57
CA ARG A 103 -0.43 -5.13 24.74
C ARG A 103 -1.69 -5.93 24.40
N MET A 104 -2.38 -5.59 23.31
CA MET A 104 -3.70 -6.15 23.01
C MET A 104 -3.66 -7.55 22.40
N LYS A 105 -2.52 -8.06 21.92
CA LYS A 105 -2.32 -9.42 21.33
C LYS A 105 -3.28 -9.84 20.19
N GLU A 106 -4.27 -9.01 19.87
CA GLU A 106 -5.20 -9.14 18.77
C GLU A 106 -4.51 -8.88 17.43
N SER A 107 -4.88 -9.63 16.40
CA SER A 107 -4.27 -9.52 15.07
C SER A 107 -4.73 -8.31 14.27
N THR A 108 -5.83 -7.65 14.66
CA THR A 108 -6.39 -6.50 13.94
C THR A 108 -6.85 -5.42 14.90
N ALA A 109 -6.71 -4.15 14.49
CA ALA A 109 -7.18 -3.00 15.27
C ALA A 109 -8.70 -3.03 15.51
N TYR A 110 -9.47 -3.63 14.59
CA TYR A 110 -10.93 -3.72 14.72
C TYR A 110 -11.39 -4.82 15.69
N SER A 111 -10.58 -5.86 15.93
CA SER A 111 -10.85 -6.86 16.98
C SER A 111 -10.93 -6.20 18.37
N PHE A 112 -10.14 -5.14 18.59
CA PHE A 112 -10.22 -4.36 19.83
C PHE A 112 -11.59 -3.68 20.02
N LEU A 113 -12.20 -3.18 18.94
CA LEU A 113 -13.52 -2.55 19.02
C LEU A 113 -14.61 -3.56 19.40
N GLU A 114 -14.47 -4.82 19.00
CA GLU A 114 -15.37 -5.89 19.43
C GLU A 114 -15.24 -6.16 20.94
N ASN A 115 -14.01 -6.29 21.44
CA ASN A 115 -13.75 -6.54 22.86
C ASN A 115 -14.24 -5.40 23.77
N ARG A 116 -14.27 -4.15 23.28
CA ARG A 116 -14.69 -2.97 24.06
C ARG A 116 -16.17 -2.64 23.94
N PHE A 117 -16.77 -2.89 22.77
CA PHE A 117 -18.13 -2.53 22.44
C PHE A 117 -18.93 -3.77 22.03
N HIS A 118 -19.07 -4.04 20.72
CA HIS A 118 -19.85 -5.14 20.18
C HIS A 118 -19.37 -5.52 18.77
N TYR A 119 -19.69 -6.74 18.33
CA TYR A 119 -19.35 -7.27 16.99
C TYR A 119 -19.82 -6.37 15.85
N SER A 120 -21.00 -5.74 15.96
CA SER A 120 -21.55 -4.85 14.93
C SER A 120 -20.62 -3.68 14.60
N LEU A 121 -19.96 -3.11 15.60
CA LEU A 121 -18.99 -2.03 15.40
C LEU A 121 -17.73 -2.51 14.68
N ARG A 122 -17.25 -3.73 14.98
CA ARG A 122 -16.14 -4.34 14.25
C ARG A 122 -16.50 -4.56 12.78
N ALA A 123 -17.70 -5.10 12.51
CA ALA A 123 -18.15 -5.39 11.16
C ALA A 123 -18.27 -4.12 10.30
N VAL A 124 -18.91 -3.07 10.83
CA VAL A 124 -19.07 -1.79 10.12
C VAL A 124 -17.73 -1.13 9.84
N ASN A 125 -16.83 -1.04 10.83
CA ASN A 125 -15.52 -0.42 10.64
C ASN A 125 -14.63 -1.22 9.67
N SER A 126 -14.62 -2.55 9.79
CA SER A 126 -13.87 -3.40 8.87
C SER A 126 -14.39 -3.27 7.43
N LEU A 127 -15.71 -3.22 7.24
CA LEU A 127 -16.31 -3.04 5.91
C LEU A 127 -16.00 -1.66 5.34
N SER A 128 -16.14 -0.61 6.15
CA SER A 128 -15.79 0.76 5.75
C SER A 128 -14.33 0.87 5.35
N PHE A 129 -13.43 0.20 6.07
CA PHE A 129 -12.00 0.18 5.73
C PHE A 129 -11.74 -0.53 4.41
N ILE A 130 -12.37 -1.67 4.16
CA ILE A 130 -12.23 -2.40 2.89
C ILE A 130 -12.71 -1.54 1.72
N ILE A 131 -13.88 -0.92 1.84
CA ILE A 131 -14.43 -0.03 0.80
C ILE A 131 -13.50 1.16 0.55
N PHE A 132 -13.04 1.82 1.62
CA PHE A 132 -12.08 2.92 1.52
C PHE A 132 -10.78 2.48 0.83
N GLN A 133 -10.26 1.30 1.17
CA GLN A 133 -9.03 0.79 0.60
C GLN A 133 -9.19 0.47 -0.90
N ILE A 134 -10.33 -0.09 -1.32
CA ILE A 134 -10.64 -0.31 -2.74
C ILE A 134 -10.63 1.01 -3.50
N PHE A 135 -11.32 2.02 -2.96
CA PHE A 135 -11.35 3.36 -3.57
C PHE A 135 -9.95 3.98 -3.65
N ARG A 136 -9.17 3.90 -2.56
CA ARG A 136 -7.78 4.39 -2.53
C ARG A 136 -6.94 3.72 -3.61
N VAL A 137 -7.00 2.40 -3.75
CA VAL A 137 -6.24 1.68 -4.77
C VAL A 137 -6.66 2.11 -6.18
N ALA A 138 -7.97 2.29 -6.44
CA ALA A 138 -8.46 2.78 -7.73
C ALA A 138 -7.88 4.16 -8.08
N VAL A 139 -7.91 5.12 -7.16
CA VAL A 139 -7.34 6.46 -7.37
C VAL A 139 -5.83 6.40 -7.56
N VAL A 140 -5.11 5.63 -6.74
CA VAL A 140 -3.65 5.50 -6.81
C VAL A 140 -3.20 4.87 -8.13
N LEU A 141 -4.00 3.98 -8.74
CA LEU A 141 -3.72 3.41 -10.07
C LEU A 141 -4.10 4.34 -11.22
N PHE A 142 -5.17 5.12 -11.08
CA PHE A 142 -5.63 6.05 -12.12
C PHE A 142 -4.61 7.17 -12.39
N VAL A 143 -4.05 7.75 -11.34
CA VAL A 143 -3.08 8.86 -11.41
C VAL A 143 -1.86 8.57 -12.31
N PRO A 144 -1.12 7.45 -12.17
CA PRO A 144 -0.03 7.11 -13.07
C PRO A 144 -0.51 6.71 -14.48
N THR A 145 -1.72 6.18 -14.65
CA THR A 145 -2.29 5.90 -15.99
C THR A 145 -2.47 7.19 -16.79
N VAL A 146 -2.97 8.26 -16.14
CA VAL A 146 -3.07 9.59 -16.79
C VAL A 146 -1.69 10.11 -17.17
N ALA A 147 -0.72 10.01 -16.25
CA ALA A 147 0.66 10.41 -16.54
C ALA A 147 1.26 9.62 -17.72
N LEU A 148 1.02 8.31 -17.79
CA LEU A 148 1.46 7.45 -18.89
C LEU A 148 0.78 7.80 -20.22
N SER A 149 -0.52 8.12 -20.21
CA SER A 149 -1.23 8.50 -21.45
C SER A 149 -0.64 9.73 -22.12
N ILE A 150 -0.14 10.70 -21.34
CA ILE A 150 0.54 11.90 -21.86
C ILE A 150 1.87 11.54 -22.53
N ILE A 151 2.56 10.52 -22.02
CA ILE A 151 3.90 10.13 -22.50
C ILE A 151 3.82 9.24 -23.75
N ILE A 152 2.80 8.37 -23.81
CA ILE A 152 2.63 7.36 -24.86
C ILE A 152 1.70 7.86 -25.99
N ASP A 153 1.00 8.99 -25.78
CA ASP A 153 0.00 9.57 -26.71
C ASP A 153 -1.14 8.59 -27.03
N ILE A 154 -1.49 7.74 -26.07
CA ILE A 154 -2.61 6.80 -26.12
C ILE A 154 -3.61 7.22 -25.07
N ASP A 155 -4.89 7.28 -25.44
CA ASP A 155 -5.98 7.66 -24.55
C ASP A 155 -6.03 6.78 -23.28
N SER A 156 -6.14 7.43 -22.12
CA SER A 156 -6.19 6.78 -20.81
C SER A 156 -7.34 5.75 -20.72
N ILE A 157 -8.44 5.98 -21.43
CA ILE A 157 -9.59 5.07 -21.52
C ILE A 157 -9.22 3.75 -22.21
N VAL A 158 -8.38 3.80 -23.25
CA VAL A 158 -7.95 2.60 -23.98
C VAL A 158 -7.08 1.72 -23.09
N ILE A 159 -6.17 2.32 -22.31
CA ILE A 159 -5.31 1.59 -21.36
C ILE A 159 -6.16 0.93 -20.27
N PHE A 160 -7.16 1.65 -19.76
CA PHE A 160 -8.07 1.12 -18.73
C PHE A 160 -8.97 -0.01 -19.27
N TYR A 161 -9.50 0.14 -20.49
CA TYR A 161 -10.29 -0.89 -21.17
C TYR A 161 -9.47 -2.16 -21.46
N TYR A 162 -8.21 -2.00 -21.85
CA TYR A 162 -7.29 -3.12 -22.07
C TYR A 162 -7.00 -3.88 -20.76
N TRP A 163 -6.86 -3.15 -19.65
CA TRP A 163 -6.65 -3.74 -18.33
C TRP A 163 -7.87 -4.54 -17.87
N ILE A 164 -9.08 -3.99 -18.00
CA ILE A 164 -10.34 -4.67 -17.64
C ILE A 164 -10.55 -5.91 -18.51
N SER A 165 -10.41 -5.79 -19.84
CA SER A 165 -10.62 -6.92 -20.75
C SER A 165 -9.61 -8.05 -20.51
N ASN A 166 -8.36 -7.72 -20.22
CA ASN A 166 -7.33 -8.72 -19.91
C ASN A 166 -7.55 -9.36 -18.51
N SER A 167 -8.02 -8.60 -17.52
CA SER A 167 -8.36 -9.14 -16.19
C SER A 167 -9.51 -10.17 -16.24
N TYR A 168 -10.50 -9.95 -17.10
CA TYR A 168 -11.57 -10.92 -17.38
C TYR A 168 -11.04 -12.22 -18.00
N ASN A 169 -10.05 -12.12 -18.89
CA ASN A 169 -9.46 -13.28 -19.55
C ASN A 169 -8.65 -14.19 -18.61
N TYR A 170 -8.06 -13.66 -17.53
CA TYR A 170 -7.36 -14.50 -16.56
C TYR A 170 -8.30 -15.30 -15.65
N HIS A 171 -9.52 -14.82 -15.42
CA HIS A 171 -10.49 -15.54 -14.58
C HIS A 171 -11.01 -16.80 -15.28
N ASN A 172 -11.11 -16.80 -16.61
CA ASN A 172 -11.55 -17.95 -17.41
C ASN A 172 -10.43 -18.96 -17.76
N ARG A 173 -9.19 -18.73 -17.35
CA ARG A 173 -8.06 -19.65 -17.63
C ARG A 173 -7.69 -20.59 -16.49
N TRP A 174 -8.34 -20.45 -15.33
CA TRP A 174 -8.08 -21.27 -14.13
C TRP A 174 -9.35 -21.87 -13.50
N ILE A 175 -10.45 -21.88 -14.25
CA ILE A 175 -11.66 -22.68 -14.00
C ILE A 175 -11.76 -23.68 -15.16
#